data_AF-A0A1M5VB48-F1
#
_entry.id   AF-A0A1M5VB48-F1
#
_cell.length_a   1.000
_cell.length_b   1.000
_cell.length_c   1.000
_cell.angle_alpha   90.00
_cell.angle_beta   90.00
_cell.angle_gamma   90.00
#
_symmetry.space_group_name_H-M   'P 1'
#
loop_
_entity.id
_entity.type
_entity.pdbx_description
1 polymer ?
#
loop_
_entity_poly.entity_id
_entity_poly.type
_entity_poly.pdbx_seq_one_letter_code
_entity_poly.pdbx_strand_id
1 'polypeptide(L)'
;MKKIIALSITLSAAATLFTACGNDSANYVGHWQGESNMVFEVLSNDNQNFTIRNINGDLTAKFEDGRICGKNSLDMQYCMTVKGDSAYYEFGGITTGYKRIGQAEYEQIFDNQKKSMQ
;
A
#
# COMPACT_ATOMS: atom_id res chain seq x y z
N MET A 1 12.70 48.37 29.23
CA MET A 1 13.53 47.37 29.94
C MET A 1 12.64 46.25 30.45
N LYS A 2 13.16 45.01 30.41
CA LYS A 2 12.58 43.68 30.71
C LYS A 2 11.93 43.02 29.48
N LYS A 3 12.57 42.07 28.77
CA LYS A 3 13.04 40.70 29.14
C LYS A 3 11.81 39.80 29.42
N ILE A 4 11.57 38.60 28.87
CA ILE A 4 12.32 37.57 28.12
C ILE A 4 11.29 36.72 27.32
N ILE A 5 11.76 36.17 26.21
CA ILE A 5 11.21 35.12 25.36
C ILE A 5 10.81 33.87 26.17
N ALA A 6 9.64 33.28 25.89
CA ALA A 6 9.29 31.93 26.36
C ALA A 6 8.99 31.03 25.16
N LEU A 7 10.05 30.39 24.64
CA LEU A 7 9.93 29.12 23.91
C LEU A 7 9.55 28.03 24.91
N SER A 8 8.55 27.22 24.59
CA SER A 8 8.41 25.87 25.14
C SER A 8 7.79 24.98 24.08
N ILE A 9 8.67 24.40 23.27
CA ILE A 9 8.41 23.31 22.34
C ILE A 9 8.20 22.07 23.19
N THR A 10 6.97 21.59 23.31
CA THR A 10 6.69 20.23 23.78
C THR A 10 6.45 19.37 22.56
N LEU A 11 7.55 18.87 22.02
CA LEU A 11 7.62 17.90 20.94
C LEU A 11 7.11 16.57 21.51
N SER A 12 5.81 16.30 21.37
CA SER A 12 5.22 15.00 21.67
C SER A 12 5.67 14.00 20.61
N ALA A 13 6.91 13.52 20.75
CA ALA A 13 7.40 12.33 20.09
C ALA A 13 6.63 11.14 20.68
N ALA A 14 5.46 10.85 20.10
CA ALA A 14 4.81 9.57 20.29
C ALA A 14 5.71 8.52 19.63
N ALA A 15 6.57 7.91 20.45
CA ALA A 15 7.30 6.72 20.11
C ALA A 15 6.27 5.63 19.75
N THR A 16 6.09 5.39 18.46
CA THR A 16 5.39 4.20 17.98
C THR A 16 6.24 3.00 18.38
N LEU A 17 5.71 2.25 19.33
CA LEU A 17 6.21 0.95 19.74
C LEU A 17 6.23 0.05 18.51
N PHE A 18 7.41 -0.18 17.95
CA PHE A 18 7.64 -1.29 17.02
C PHE A 18 7.53 -2.58 17.82
N THR A 19 6.33 -3.13 17.89
CA THR A 19 6.10 -4.53 18.26
C THR A 19 6.61 -5.40 17.12
N ALA A 20 7.91 -5.67 17.11
CA ALA A 20 8.51 -6.75 16.33
C ALA A 20 8.38 -8.04 17.15
N CYS A 21 7.17 -8.60 17.20
CA CYS A 21 6.95 -9.99 17.61
C CYS A 21 6.74 -10.82 16.35
N GLY A 22 7.72 -11.68 16.07
CA GLY A 22 7.81 -12.51 14.88
C GLY A 22 6.57 -13.37 14.66
N ASN A 23 5.86 -13.04 13.59
CA ASN A 23 5.25 -14.00 12.69
C ASN A 23 5.52 -13.40 11.31
N ASP A 24 6.23 -14.10 10.41
CA ASP A 24 6.52 -13.64 9.05
C ASP A 24 5.23 -13.63 8.19
N SER A 25 4.16 -13.04 8.69
CA SER A 25 2.98 -12.71 7.91
C SER A 25 3.36 -11.59 6.96
N ALA A 26 3.40 -11.92 5.67
CA ALA A 26 3.55 -10.95 4.58
C ALA A 26 2.69 -9.70 4.84
N ASN A 27 3.32 -8.52 4.90
CA ASN A 27 2.63 -7.26 5.11
C ASN A 27 2.11 -6.71 3.78
N TYR A 28 0.85 -6.99 3.46
CA TYR A 28 0.21 -6.52 2.23
C TYR A 28 -0.08 -5.03 2.21
N VAL A 29 -0.42 -4.46 3.37
CA VAL A 29 -0.90 -3.07 3.50
C VAL A 29 0.20 -2.09 3.14
N GLY A 30 -0.17 -1.04 2.41
CA GLY A 30 0.72 0.05 2.01
C GLY A 30 0.66 0.35 0.52
N HIS A 31 1.69 1.03 0.02
CA HIS A 31 1.73 1.56 -1.33
C HIS A 31 2.80 0.86 -2.16
N TRP A 32 2.47 0.56 -3.41
CA TRP A 32 3.26 -0.28 -4.29
C TRP A 32 3.43 0.39 -5.64
N GLN A 33 4.65 0.39 -6.17
CA GLN A 33 5.00 0.93 -7.48
C GLN A 33 5.60 -0.16 -8.35
N GLY A 34 5.03 -0.33 -9.54
CA GLY A 34 5.54 -1.19 -10.58
C GLY A 34 6.17 -0.36 -11.70
N GLU A 35 6.42 -1.02 -12.82
CA GLU A 35 6.95 -0.39 -14.03
C GLU A 35 6.03 0.72 -14.55
N SER A 36 6.59 1.64 -15.33
CA SER A 36 5.86 2.73 -16.01
C SER A 36 5.01 3.59 -15.05
N ASN A 37 5.47 3.77 -13.82
CA ASN A 37 4.78 4.52 -12.76
C ASN A 37 3.40 3.95 -12.39
N MET A 38 3.10 2.69 -12.71
CA MET A 38 1.88 2.06 -12.21
C MET A 38 1.94 1.97 -10.69
N VAL A 39 0.93 2.49 -10.00
CA VAL A 39 0.86 2.46 -8.54
C VAL A 39 -0.48 1.92 -8.07
N PHE A 40 -0.46 1.26 -6.90
CA PHE A 40 -1.66 0.90 -6.17
C PHE A 40 -1.45 0.97 -4.67
N GLU A 41 -2.55 1.16 -3.94
CA GLU A 41 -2.64 1.09 -2.49
C GLU A 41 -3.35 -0.20 -2.09
N VAL A 42 -2.84 -0.88 -1.06
CA VAL A 42 -3.52 -2.01 -0.43
C VAL A 42 -3.97 -1.61 0.97
N LEU A 43 -5.27 -1.72 1.21
CA LEU A 43 -5.93 -1.45 2.48
C LEU A 43 -6.43 -2.77 3.07
N SER A 44 -6.33 -2.94 4.39
CA SER A 44 -6.97 -4.04 5.11
C SER A 44 -8.33 -3.56 5.60
N ASN A 45 -9.38 -4.29 5.24
CA ASN A 45 -10.73 -4.08 5.78
C ASN A 45 -10.89 -4.86 7.10
N ASP A 46 -10.27 -6.04 7.18
CA ASP A 46 -10.10 -6.86 8.36
C ASP A 46 -8.89 -7.81 8.16
N ASN A 47 -8.74 -8.82 9.02
CA ASN A 47 -7.62 -9.78 8.97
C ASN A 47 -7.60 -10.68 7.72
N GLN A 48 -8.68 -10.75 6.94
CA GLN A 48 -8.82 -11.62 5.78
C GLN A 48 -9.20 -10.88 4.50
N ASN A 49 -9.85 -9.72 4.59
CA ASN A 49 -10.37 -8.97 3.46
C ASN A 49 -9.53 -7.71 3.20
N PHE A 50 -9.19 -7.48 1.94
CA PHE A 50 -8.32 -6.40 1.48
C PHE A 50 -8.95 -5.65 0.31
N THR A 51 -8.61 -4.38 0.18
CA THR A 51 -8.94 -3.55 -0.98
C THR A 51 -7.65 -3.16 -1.68
N ILE A 52 -7.56 -3.45 -2.98
CA ILE A 52 -6.47 -3.02 -3.85
C ILE A 52 -7.02 -1.86 -4.69
N ARG A 53 -6.52 -0.65 -4.44
CA ARG A 53 -6.96 0.58 -5.10
C ARG A 53 -5.94 1.05 -6.11
N ASN A 54 -6.37 1.30 -7.33
CA ASN A 54 -5.55 1.97 -8.35
C ASN A 54 -6.37 3.01 -9.11
N ILE A 55 -5.80 3.56 -10.18
CA ILE A 55 -6.44 4.63 -10.96
C ILE A 55 -7.74 4.19 -11.65
N ASN A 56 -7.89 2.89 -11.89
CA ASN A 56 -9.06 2.29 -12.52
C ASN A 56 -10.16 1.89 -11.52
N GLY A 57 -9.91 2.04 -10.21
CA GLY A 57 -10.87 1.76 -9.15
C GLY A 57 -10.36 0.79 -8.07
N ASP A 58 -11.31 0.29 -7.29
CA ASP A 58 -11.07 -0.58 -6.13
C ASP A 58 -11.39 -2.04 -6.49
N LEU A 59 -10.51 -2.95 -6.10
CA LEU A 59 -10.64 -4.40 -6.24
C LEU A 59 -10.64 -5.06 -4.85
N THR A 60 -11.50 -6.05 -4.62
CA THR A 60 -11.60 -6.76 -3.34
C THR A 60 -10.88 -8.10 -3.37
N ALA A 61 -9.93 -8.28 -2.46
CA ALA A 61 -9.15 -9.51 -2.33
C ALA A 61 -9.34 -10.16 -0.96
N LYS A 62 -9.14 -11.47 -0.89
CA LYS A 62 -9.14 -12.26 0.34
C LYS A 62 -7.80 -12.95 0.53
N PHE A 63 -7.34 -13.06 1.77
CA PHE A 63 -6.16 -13.83 2.11
C PHE A 63 -6.45 -15.33 2.08
N GLU A 64 -5.80 -16.03 1.17
CA GLU A 64 -5.96 -17.46 0.93
C GLU A 64 -4.59 -18.05 0.54
N ASP A 65 -4.18 -19.16 1.16
CA ASP A 65 -2.92 -19.87 0.85
C ASP A 65 -1.66 -18.99 0.81
N GLY A 66 -1.54 -18.04 1.74
CA GLY A 66 -0.33 -17.21 1.86
C GLY A 66 -0.23 -16.05 0.85
N ARG A 67 -1.31 -15.75 0.12
CA ARG A 67 -1.44 -14.64 -0.84
C ARG A 67 -2.79 -13.97 -0.67
N ILE A 68 -2.97 -12.75 -1.20
CA ILE A 68 -4.31 -12.16 -1.33
C ILE A 68 -4.80 -12.36 -2.77
N CYS A 69 -6.00 -12.89 -2.96
CA CYS A 69 -6.56 -13.18 -4.27
C CYS A 69 -7.99 -12.65 -4.39
N GLY A 70 -8.41 -12.32 -5.60
CA GLY A 70 -9.77 -11.92 -5.91
C GLY A 70 -10.12 -12.22 -7.36
N LYS A 71 -11.34 -11.84 -7.74
CA LYS A 71 -11.83 -11.92 -9.11
C LYS A 71 -12.48 -10.60 -9.50
N ASN A 72 -12.28 -10.18 -10.74
CA ASN A 72 -12.96 -9.00 -11.27
C ASN A 72 -14.34 -9.36 -11.84
N SER A 73 -15.04 -8.36 -12.39
CA SER A 73 -16.38 -8.54 -13.00
C SER A 73 -16.41 -9.47 -14.22
N LEU A 74 -15.25 -9.83 -14.78
CA LEU A 74 -15.10 -10.74 -15.91
C LEU A 74 -14.65 -12.15 -15.46
N ASP A 75 -14.76 -12.47 -14.17
CA ASP A 75 -14.31 -13.72 -13.54
C ASP A 75 -12.80 -14.00 -13.69
N MET A 76 -12.01 -12.99 -14.09
CA MET A 76 -10.56 -13.12 -14.18
C MET A 76 -9.95 -13.05 -12.79
N GLN A 77 -9.18 -14.07 -12.45
CA GLN A 77 -8.46 -14.15 -11.19
C GLN A 77 -7.27 -13.20 -11.17
N TYR A 78 -7.04 -12.62 -10.00
CA TYR A 78 -5.81 -11.93 -9.67
C TYR A 78 -5.34 -12.33 -8.29
N CYS A 79 -4.03 -12.33 -8.10
CA CYS A 79 -3.39 -12.68 -6.84
C CYS A 79 -2.17 -11.82 -6.57
N MET A 80 -1.90 -11.53 -5.32
CA MET A 80 -0.72 -10.79 -4.89
C MET A 80 0.01 -11.56 -3.80
N THR A 81 1.33 -11.69 -3.94
CA THR A 81 2.23 -12.22 -2.91
C THR A 81 3.21 -11.13 -2.49
N VAL A 82 3.50 -11.01 -1.21
CA VAL A 82 4.50 -10.07 -0.68
C VAL A 82 5.69 -10.82 -0.07
N LYS A 83 6.89 -10.34 -0.39
CA LYS A 83 8.16 -10.81 0.18
C LYS A 83 8.99 -9.58 0.56
N GLY A 84 8.96 -9.21 1.85
CA GLY A 84 9.58 -7.97 2.35
C GLY A 84 8.98 -6.73 1.68
N ASP A 85 9.83 -5.96 0.99
CA ASP A 85 9.46 -4.74 0.27
C ASP A 85 9.20 -4.97 -1.23
N SER A 86 9.02 -6.22 -1.64
CA SER A 86 8.62 -6.60 -2.99
C SER A 86 7.24 -7.27 -2.99
N ALA A 87 6.39 -6.87 -3.92
CA ALA A 87 5.14 -7.54 -4.23
C ALA A 87 5.15 -8.10 -5.66
N TYR A 88 4.48 -9.22 -5.84
CA TYR A 88 4.29 -9.87 -7.12
C TYR A 88 2.79 -9.98 -7.36
N TYR A 89 2.28 -9.22 -8.33
CA TYR A 89 0.87 -9.16 -8.68
C TYR A 89 0.64 -9.93 -9.97
N GLU A 90 -0.18 -10.98 -9.90
CA GLU A 90 -0.60 -11.80 -11.03
C GLU A 90 -1.99 -11.37 -11.49
N PHE A 91 -2.14 -11.08 -12.78
CA PHE A 91 -3.43 -10.75 -13.40
C PHE A 91 -3.46 -11.33 -14.81
N GLY A 92 -4.48 -12.14 -15.12
CA GLY A 92 -4.64 -12.73 -16.46
C GLY A 92 -3.46 -13.62 -16.89
N GLY A 93 -2.81 -14.29 -15.92
CA GLY A 93 -1.62 -15.13 -16.17
C GLY A 93 -0.30 -14.37 -16.35
N ILE A 94 -0.30 -13.04 -16.19
CA ILE A 94 0.90 -12.21 -16.23
C ILE A 94 1.26 -11.79 -14.80
N THR A 95 2.50 -12.03 -14.39
CA THR A 95 3.02 -11.58 -13.10
C THR A 95 3.90 -10.34 -13.27
N THR A 96 3.57 -9.27 -12.54
CA THR A 96 4.32 -8.01 -12.52
C THR A 96 4.89 -7.77 -11.12
N GLY A 97 6.15 -7.33 -11.06
CA GLY A 97 6.82 -6.97 -9.81
C GLY A 97 6.55 -5.52 -9.41
N TYR A 98 6.44 -5.29 -8.11
CA TYR A 98 6.24 -3.98 -7.50
C TYR A 98 7.17 -3.82 -6.30
N LYS A 99 7.74 -2.63 -6.15
CA LYS A 99 8.46 -2.23 -4.94
C LYS A 99 7.55 -1.47 -3.99
N ARG A 100 7.80 -1.56 -2.69
CA ARG A 100 7.14 -0.72 -1.69
C ARG A 100 7.60 0.73 -1.84
N ILE A 101 6.67 1.67 -1.73
CA ILE A 101 6.94 3.11 -1.73
C ILE A 101 6.23 3.81 -0.56
N GLY A 102 6.65 5.04 -0.26
CA GLY A 102 6.01 5.87 0.75
C GLY A 102 4.71 6.51 0.25
N GLN A 103 3.84 6.93 1.18
CA GLN A 103 2.57 7.58 0.86
C GLN A 103 2.74 8.84 0.01
N ALA A 104 3.72 9.70 0.32
CA ALA A 104 3.94 10.94 -0.43
C ALA A 104 4.33 10.68 -1.91
N GLU A 105 5.17 9.66 -2.15
CA GLU A 105 5.54 9.23 -3.51
C GLU A 105 4.31 8.66 -4.24
N TYR A 106 3.50 7.86 -3.55
CA TYR A 106 2.26 7.32 -4.10
C TYR A 106 1.29 8.42 -4.52
N GLU A 107 0.99 9.37 -3.62
CA GLU A 107 0.08 10.49 -3.89
C GLU A 107 0.54 11.31 -5.09
N GLN A 108 1.85 11.61 -5.16
CA GLN A 108 2.43 12.33 -6.30
C GLN A 108 2.20 11.60 -7.62
N ILE A 109 2.47 10.28 -7.67
CA ILE A 109 2.32 9.50 -8.91
C ILE A 109 0.84 9.35 -9.27
N PHE A 110 0.01 9.03 -8.28
CA PHE A 110 -1.42 8.78 -8.46
C PHE A 110 -2.16 10.03 -8.95
N ASP A 111 -1.86 11.20 -8.40
CA ASP A 111 -2.44 12.46 -8.85
C ASP A 111 -2.00 12.83 -10.28
N ASN A 112 -0.75 12.52 -10.64
CA ASN A 112 -0.27 12.71 -12.01
C ASN A 112 -1.02 11.80 -12.99
N GLN A 113 -1.27 10.53 -12.62
CA GLN A 113 -2.08 9.62 -13.42
C GLN A 113 -3.51 10.13 -13.60
N LYS A 114 -4.17 10.58 -12.51
CA LYS A 114 -5.51 11.19 -12.58
C LYS A 114 -5.59 12.36 -13.54
N LYS A 115 -4.62 13.28 -13.48
CA LYS A 115 -4.59 14.45 -14.38
C LYS A 115 -4.39 14.06 -15.83
N SER A 116 -3.61 13.02 -16.12
CA SER A 116 -3.36 12.56 -17.49
C SER A 116 -4.56 11.88 -18.16
N MET A 117 -5.59 11.51 -17.38
CA MET A 117 -6.82 10.87 -17.87
C MET A 117 -7.96 11.85 -18.15
N GLN A 118 -7.76 13.14 -17.82
CA GLN A 118 -8.70 14.24 -18.10
C GLN A 118 -8.32 14.94 -19.40
#